data_AF-A0A952AGK5-F1
#
_entry.id   AF-A0A952AGK5-F1
#
_cell.length_a   1.000
_cell.length_b   1.000
_cell.length_c   1.000
_cell.angle_alpha   90.00
_cell.angle_beta   90.00
_cell.angle_gamma   90.00
#
_symmetry.space_group_name_H-M   'P 1'
#
loop_
_entity.id
_entity.type
_entity.pdbx_description
1 polymer ?
#
loop_
_entity_poly.entity_id
_entity_poly.type
_entity_poly.pdbx_seq_one_letter_code
_entity_poly.pdbx_strand_id
1 'polypeptide(L)'
;MKDGFNAIKNAVLVLIGKKTWIGYNVPNQHLPQLKNSIIAHNTFNTKNNYTLNETVLSKMDILYAKEYNWLQDVRIITSNYRNLGS
;
A
#
# COMPACT_ATOMS: atom_id res chain seq x y z
N MET A 1 1.25 21.10 7.51
CA MET A 1 0.17 21.58 6.61
C MET A 1 0.23 20.97 5.21
N LYS A 2 1.42 20.66 4.64
CA LYS A 2 1.56 20.08 3.30
C LYS A 2 1.01 18.64 3.18
N ASP A 3 1.14 17.84 4.24
CA ASP A 3 0.78 16.41 4.22
C ASP A 3 -0.73 16.19 4.16
N GLY A 4 -1.53 17.05 4.79
CA GLY A 4 -3.00 16.98 4.71
C GLY A 4 -3.53 17.24 3.30
N PHE A 5 -2.97 18.23 2.60
CA PHE A 5 -3.34 18.54 1.22
C PHE A 5 -2.97 17.40 0.27
N ASN A 6 -1.78 16.81 0.45
CA ASN A 6 -1.35 15.64 -0.31
C ASN A 6 -2.25 14.42 -0.06
N ALA A 7 -2.72 14.20 1.17
CA ALA A 7 -3.64 13.12 1.48
C ALA A 7 -4.98 13.28 0.74
N ILE A 8 -5.53 14.50 0.68
CA ILE A 8 -6.74 14.79 -0.09
C ILE A 8 -6.50 14.58 -1.58
N LYS A 9 -5.37 15.07 -2.12
CA LYS A 9 -4.98 14.84 -3.53
C LYS A 9 -4.89 13.34 -3.84
N ASN A 10 -4.24 12.58 -2.98
CA ASN A 10 -4.12 11.13 -3.11
C ASN A 10 -5.49 10.45 -3.03
N ALA A 11 -6.38 10.88 -2.13
CA ALA A 11 -7.75 10.39 -2.07
C ALA A 11 -8.51 10.61 -3.39
N VAL A 12 -8.43 11.81 -3.96
CA VAL A 12 -9.04 12.11 -5.26
C VAL A 12 -8.46 11.21 -6.35
N LEU A 13 -7.13 11.03 -6.39
CA LEU A 13 -6.47 10.14 -7.35
C LEU A 13 -6.92 8.68 -7.24
N VAL A 14 -7.24 8.21 -6.03
CA VAL A 14 -7.80 6.87 -5.80
C VAL A 14 -9.24 6.80 -6.28
N LEU A 15 -10.07 7.79 -5.94
CA LEU A 15 -11.48 7.83 -6.33
C LEU A 15 -11.66 7.89 -7.86
N ILE A 16 -10.76 8.56 -8.58
CA ILE A 16 -10.75 8.57 -10.06
C ILE A 16 -10.00 7.38 -10.68
N GLY A 17 -9.61 6.38 -9.88
CA GLY A 17 -9.00 5.13 -10.35
C GLY A 17 -7.57 5.24 -10.88
N LYS A 18 -6.86 6.34 -10.62
CA LYS A 18 -5.44 6.53 -11.03
C LYS A 18 -4.46 5.91 -10.04
N LYS A 19 -4.87 5.72 -8.79
CA LYS A 19 -4.09 5.09 -7.71
C LYS A 19 -4.95 4.09 -6.95
N THR A 20 -4.32 3.23 -6.16
CA THR A 20 -5.00 2.43 -5.13
C THR A 20 -4.55 2.88 -3.74
N TRP A 21 -5.36 2.57 -2.72
CA TRP A 21 -4.93 2.80 -1.34
C TRP A 21 -3.79 1.86 -0.96
N ILE A 22 -3.96 0.58 -1.25
CA ILE A 22 -3.01 -0.49 -0.92
C ILE A 22 -2.60 -1.21 -2.19
N GLY A 23 -1.36 -1.68 -2.22
CA GLY A 23 -0.82 -2.46 -3.32
C GLY A 23 0.44 -3.23 -2.94
N TYR A 24 1.08 -3.77 -3.96
CA TYR A 24 2.27 -4.60 -3.85
C TYR A 24 3.53 -3.78 -3.61
N ASN A 25 4.54 -4.43 -3.05
CA ASN A 25 5.85 -3.85 -2.81
C ASN A 25 6.73 -3.88 -4.04
N VAL A 26 6.67 -4.99 -4.78
CA VAL A 26 7.52 -5.23 -5.94
C VAL A 26 6.69 -5.55 -7.17
N PRO A 27 7.09 -5.09 -8.36
CA PRO A 27 6.44 -5.47 -9.60
C PRO A 27 6.63 -6.97 -9.84
N ASN A 28 5.53 -7.70 -10.04
CA ASN A 28 5.56 -9.13 -10.35
C ASN A 28 4.55 -9.44 -11.46
N GLN A 29 5.04 -10.06 -12.54
CA GLN A 29 4.24 -10.40 -13.73
C GLN A 29 3.14 -11.43 -13.46
N HIS A 30 3.27 -12.22 -12.38
CA HIS A 30 2.30 -13.24 -11.98
C HIS A 30 1.20 -12.71 -11.06
N LEU A 31 1.26 -11.43 -10.66
CA LEU A 31 0.24 -10.80 -9.85
C LEU A 31 -0.76 -10.03 -10.72
N PRO A 32 -2.03 -9.92 -10.29
CA PRO A 32 -2.99 -9.01 -10.89
C PRO A 32 -2.39 -7.60 -11.02
N GLN A 33 -2.61 -6.93 -12.15
CA GLN A 33 -2.06 -5.58 -12.32
C GLN A 33 -2.83 -4.59 -11.46
N LEU A 34 -2.17 -4.03 -10.44
CA LEU A 34 -2.67 -2.92 -9.65
C LEU A 34 -2.06 -1.60 -10.12
N LYS A 35 -2.83 -0.52 -9.99
CA LYS A 35 -2.29 0.84 -10.15
C LYS A 35 -1.33 1.14 -9.00
N ASN A 36 -0.53 2.19 -9.16
CA ASN A 36 0.39 2.64 -8.12
C ASN A 36 -0.38 2.88 -6.82
N SER A 37 0.02 2.19 -5.76
CA SER A 37 -0.58 2.33 -4.45
C SER A 37 0.04 3.51 -3.69
N ILE A 38 -0.73 4.03 -2.73
CA ILE A 38 -0.23 5.03 -1.77
C ILE A 38 0.54 4.34 -0.65
N ILE A 39 0.06 3.16 -0.23
CA ILE A 39 0.63 2.36 0.85
C ILE A 39 0.92 0.94 0.33
N ALA A 40 2.03 0.34 0.76
CA ALA A 40 2.28 -1.07 0.54
C ALA A 40 1.59 -1.90 1.64
N HIS A 41 1.07 -3.10 1.34
CA HIS A 41 0.31 -3.88 2.34
C HIS A 41 1.12 -4.25 3.61
N ASN A 42 2.45 -4.25 3.53
CA ASN A 42 3.37 -4.56 4.62
C ASN A 42 3.88 -3.32 5.36
N THR A 43 3.28 -2.14 5.15
CA THR A 43 3.66 -0.89 5.84
C THR A 43 3.23 -0.96 7.32
N PHE A 44 3.87 -1.84 8.07
CA PHE A 44 3.78 -1.93 9.52
C PHE A 44 4.92 -1.10 10.09
N ASN A 45 4.53 -0.10 10.88
CA ASN A 45 5.34 0.72 11.79
C ASN A 45 6.83 0.30 11.82
N THR A 46 7.60 0.81 10.86
CA THR A 46 9.05 0.57 10.72
C THR A 46 9.78 1.35 11.82
N LYS A 47 9.52 1.02 13.09
CA LYS A 47 10.44 1.35 14.18
C LYS A 47 11.78 0.64 13.98
N ASN A 48 11.79 -0.43 13.19
CA ASN A 48 12.99 -1.16 12.82
C ASN A 48 13.19 -1.02 11.30
N ASN A 49 14.24 -0.30 10.89
CA ASN A 49 14.65 -0.09 9.50
C ASN A 49 15.20 -1.38 8.86
N TYR A 50 14.42 -2.47 8.84
CA TYR A 50 14.80 -3.69 8.14
C TYR A 50 14.35 -3.60 6.69
N THR A 51 15.29 -3.37 5.79
CA THR A 51 15.06 -3.50 4.35
C THR A 51 14.89 -4.99 4.04
N LEU A 52 13.65 -5.43 3.82
CA LEU A 52 13.37 -6.81 3.41
C LEU A 52 13.91 -7.05 2.00
N ASN A 53 14.47 -8.24 1.76
CA ASN A 53 14.90 -8.67 0.43
C ASN A 53 13.69 -8.71 -0.53
N GLU A 54 13.85 -8.27 -1.77
CA GLU A 54 12.84 -8.29 -2.83
C GLU A 54 12.17 -9.66 -3.00
N THR A 55 12.90 -10.76 -2.81
CA THR A 55 12.34 -12.12 -2.86
C THR A 55 11.31 -12.35 -1.77
N VAL A 56 11.55 -11.82 -0.57
CA VAL A 56 10.62 -11.91 0.56
C VAL A 56 9.41 -11.02 0.29
N LEU A 57 9.63 -9.80 -0.18
CA LEU A 57 8.55 -8.87 -0.57
C LEU A 57 7.63 -9.48 -1.63
N SER A 58 8.19 -10.11 -2.67
CA SER A 58 7.43 -10.79 -3.71
C SER A 58 6.56 -11.93 -3.17
N LYS A 59 7.10 -12.75 -2.25
CA LYS A 59 6.33 -13.81 -1.60
C LYS A 59 5.18 -13.25 -0.76
N MET A 60 5.42 -12.15 -0.05
CA MET A 60 4.37 -11.48 0.72
C MET A 60 3.30 -10.88 -0.19
N ASP A 61 3.68 -10.28 -1.32
CA ASP A 61 2.75 -9.76 -2.32
C ASP A 61 1.86 -10.88 -2.93
N ILE A 62 2.45 -12.05 -3.21
CA ILE A 62 1.71 -13.25 -3.65
C ILE A 62 0.72 -13.71 -2.58
N LEU A 63 1.14 -13.78 -1.32
CA LEU A 63 0.25 -14.20 -0.23
C LEU A 63 -0.90 -13.20 -0.04
N TYR A 64 -0.61 -11.90 -0.08
CA TYR A 64 -1.62 -10.84 0.00
C TYR A 64 -2.62 -10.92 -1.16
N ALA A 65 -2.16 -11.16 -2.39
CA ALA A 65 -3.05 -11.34 -3.53
C ALA A 65 -3.93 -12.59 -3.40
N LYS A 66 -3.38 -13.68 -2.88
CA LYS A 66 -4.06 -14.97 -2.73
C LYS A 66 -5.11 -14.95 -1.63
N GLU A 67 -4.82 -14.28 -0.51
CA GLU A 67 -5.66 -14.23 0.69
C GLU A 67 -6.28 -12.84 0.88
N TYR A 68 -6.62 -12.18 -0.23
CA TYR A 68 -7.10 -10.81 -0.21
C TYR A 68 -8.29 -10.61 0.74
N ASN A 69 -8.17 -9.64 1.65
CA ASN A 69 -9.18 -9.31 2.64
C ASN A 69 -9.33 -7.79 2.80
N TRP A 70 -10.48 -7.27 2.41
CA TRP A 70 -10.80 -5.84 2.50
C TRP A 70 -10.75 -5.29 3.93
N LEU A 71 -11.01 -6.10 4.96
CA LEU A 71 -10.95 -5.66 6.36
C LEU A 71 -9.50 -5.40 6.79
N GLN A 72 -8.55 -6.19 6.26
CA GLN A 72 -7.13 -5.96 6.46
C GLN A 72 -6.71 -4.64 5.81
N ASP A 73 -7.21 -4.36 4.61
CA ASP A 73 -6.96 -3.10 3.93
C ASP A 73 -7.47 -1.89 4.73
N VAL A 74 -8.71 -1.95 5.22
CA VAL A 74 -9.27 -0.89 6.08
C VAL A 74 -8.43 -0.71 7.34
N ARG A 75 -7.98 -1.80 7.99
CA ARG A 75 -7.10 -1.73 9.16
C ARG A 75 -5.77 -1.06 8.83
N ILE A 76 -5.15 -1.39 7.70
CA ILE A 76 -3.88 -0.79 7.26
C ILE A 76 -4.05 0.70 7.01
N ILE A 77 -5.09 1.10 6.27
CA ILE A 77 -5.38 2.52 5.96
C ILE A 77 -5.61 3.31 7.25
N THR A 78 -6.46 2.81 8.14
CA THR A 78 -6.79 3.48 9.42
C THR A 78 -5.61 3.51 10.38
N SER A 79 -4.70 2.54 10.34
CA SER A 79 -3.47 2.56 11.16
C SER A 79 -2.40 3.50 10.60
N ASN A 80 -2.41 3.74 9.29
CA ASN A 80 -1.42 4.55 8.57
C ASN A 80 -1.99 5.85 8.00
N TYR A 81 -3.14 6.33 8.49
CA TYR A 81 -3.84 7.48 7.91
C TYR A 81 -2.99 8.75 7.85
N ARG A 82 -2.02 8.90 8.76
CA ARG A 82 -1.06 10.02 8.80
C ARG A 82 -0.06 10.00 7.64
N ASN A 83 0.21 8.82 7.07
CA ASN A 83 1.16 8.63 5.98
C ASN A 83 0.50 8.73 4.59
N LEU A 84 -0.83 8.93 4.53
CA LEU A 84 -1.56 9.00 3.25
C LEU A 84 -1.19 10.20 2.38
N GLY A 85 -0.55 11.22 2.96
CA GLY A 85 -0.07 12.39 2.24
C GLY A 85 1.41 12.71 2.46
N SER A 86 2.16 11.77 3.06
CA SER A 86 3.60 11.90 3.22
C SER A 86 4.34 11.71 1.89
#